data_AF-A0A973H0Y6-F1
#
_entry.id   AF-A0A973H0Y6-F1
#
_cell.length_a   1.000
_cell.length_b   1.000
_cell.length_c   1.000
_cell.angle_alpha   90.00
_cell.angle_beta   90.00
_cell.angle_gamma   90.00
#
_symmetry.space_group_name_H-M   'P 1'
#
loop_
_entity.id
_entity.type
_entity.pdbx_description
1 polymer ?
#
loop_
_entity_poly.entity_id
_entity_poly.type
_entity_poly.pdbx_seq_one_letter_code
_entity_poly.pdbx_strand_id
1 'polypeptide(L)'
;VLETGRKSGRRDSIVVVAEGARDRKGNPITADQIKRLLEERLGEDTRVTILGHVQRGGAPSAFDRWMSTLLGHTAVLELIGVTPEHEPQLIGLRENRVTRVPLMGCVVNSRAVAEAIEAQDYVRAMELRGRSFGEAFRTFGTLVQSQPHKVHSTERPLRLAVVHSGGPSPGMNTAVRVAVRLGVDRGHTMLGVRGGFQGLIDGDIQEMDWMSVSGWATLGGAELGTNRRIPQGAELYQIARNIERHAIDGILMIGGWSGYQTCHRLYSERHIFPAFNIPTICLPASINNNLPGSELSIGSDTALNNIVQAIDRIKQSAVASRRCFVVEVMGRECGYLALMSGLSSGAERVYLPEEGIKLRDMERDLDEMCYWFKRGKRLSLMIRNERSNPIYTTGFMCALFEEEGGDLFEVRQAILGHLQQGGDPSPFDRIQATRLAVRCVEFLVENGGRDEANGTFIGYKNGKMQLLNIEDVPRMMDAAHARPREQWWMALGDVARALNRPPERGE
;
A
#
# COMPACT_ATOMS: atom_id res chain seq x y z
N VAL A 1 28.76 10.66 -4.22
CA VAL A 1 27.32 10.54 -4.54
C VAL A 1 26.78 11.77 -5.24
N LEU A 2 26.68 12.93 -4.58
CA LEU A 2 26.07 14.13 -5.16
C LEU A 2 26.83 14.61 -6.42
N GLU A 3 28.15 14.78 -6.32
CA GLU A 3 29.02 15.12 -7.46
C GLU A 3 28.86 14.14 -8.64
N THR A 4 28.89 12.83 -8.35
CA THR A 4 28.67 11.78 -9.35
C THR A 4 27.27 11.87 -9.99
N GLY A 5 26.26 12.20 -9.19
CA GLY A 5 24.88 12.36 -9.65
C GLY A 5 24.76 13.52 -10.63
N ARG A 6 25.38 14.65 -10.31
CA ARG A 6 25.47 15.82 -11.18
C ARG A 6 26.16 15.50 -12.51
N LYS A 7 27.32 14.86 -12.46
CA LYS A 7 28.05 14.40 -13.66
C LYS A 7 27.22 13.42 -14.50
N SER A 8 26.30 12.67 -13.88
CA SER A 8 25.39 11.73 -14.54
C SER A 8 24.07 12.39 -15.00
N GLY A 9 23.99 13.73 -14.99
CA GLY A 9 22.83 14.48 -15.50
C GLY A 9 21.72 14.79 -14.47
N ARG A 10 21.95 14.52 -13.17
CA ARG A 10 20.97 14.88 -12.13
C ARG A 10 20.88 16.41 -11.98
N ARG A 11 19.67 16.95 -12.13
CA ARG A 11 19.40 18.40 -12.13
C ARG A 11 19.26 19.03 -10.75
N ASP A 12 18.98 18.24 -9.73
CA ASP A 12 18.76 18.68 -8.36
C ASP A 12 19.16 17.58 -7.37
N SER A 13 19.38 17.95 -6.10
CA SER A 13 19.71 16.99 -5.06
C SER A 13 19.02 17.38 -3.77
N ILE A 14 18.41 16.39 -3.12
CA ILE A 14 17.72 16.56 -1.85
C ILE A 14 18.51 15.82 -0.78
N VAL A 15 18.91 16.55 0.25
CA VAL A 15 19.54 16.00 1.45
C VAL A 15 18.57 16.21 2.62
N VAL A 16 18.07 15.12 3.18
CA VAL A 16 17.19 15.15 4.34
C VAL A 16 18.03 15.03 5.60
N VAL A 17 17.92 15.99 6.51
CA VAL A 17 18.69 16.06 7.75
C VAL A 17 17.72 15.96 8.92
N ALA A 18 17.89 14.93 9.76
CA ALA A 18 17.10 14.79 10.98
C ALA A 18 17.49 15.88 11.99
N GLU A 19 16.53 16.39 12.76
CA GLU A 19 16.76 17.42 13.79
C GLU A 19 17.80 16.98 14.85
N GLY A 20 17.87 15.68 15.13
CA GLY A 20 18.82 15.07 16.05
C GLY A 20 20.09 14.51 15.40
N ALA A 21 20.42 14.90 14.17
CA ALA A 21 21.60 14.39 13.47
C ALA A 21 22.89 14.73 14.21
N ARG A 22 23.79 13.75 14.37
CA ARG A 22 25.07 13.89 15.07
C ARG A 22 26.19 13.16 14.35
N ASP A 23 27.42 13.62 14.55
CA ASP A 23 28.62 12.89 14.12
C ASP A 23 28.97 11.76 15.10
N ARG A 24 30.00 10.97 14.78
CA ARG A 24 30.43 9.84 15.63
C ARG A 24 30.89 10.27 17.03
N LYS A 25 31.30 11.53 17.20
CA LYS A 25 31.76 12.10 18.48
C LYS A 25 30.59 12.70 19.28
N GLY A 26 29.37 12.65 18.76
CA GLY A 26 28.18 13.20 19.39
C GLY A 26 27.93 14.68 19.12
N ASN A 27 28.74 15.32 18.27
CA ASN A 27 28.53 16.72 17.90
C ASN A 27 27.33 16.84 16.97
N PRO A 28 26.48 17.88 17.12
CA PRO A 28 25.35 18.09 16.22
C PRO A 28 25.81 18.37 14.79
N ILE A 29 25.12 17.76 13.82
CA ILE A 29 25.26 18.06 12.40
C ILE A 29 24.08 18.92 11.98
N THR A 30 24.33 20.19 11.65
CA THR A 30 23.27 21.13 11.27
C THR A 30 23.08 21.23 9.76
N ALA A 31 21.88 21.65 9.34
CA ALA A 31 21.60 21.89 7.92
C ALA A 31 22.50 22.99 7.33
N ASP A 32 22.86 24.01 8.11
CA ASP A 32 23.78 25.08 7.69
C ASP A 32 25.21 24.57 7.47
N GLN A 33 25.69 23.65 8.32
CA GLN A 33 27.00 23.01 8.12
C GLN A 33 27.03 22.23 6.80
N ILE A 34 25.96 21.48 6.50
CA ILE A 34 25.82 20.75 5.24
C ILE A 34 25.74 21.72 4.06
N LYS A 35 24.98 22.81 4.17
CA LYS A 35 24.90 23.84 3.13
C LYS A 35 26.29 24.40 2.79
N ARG A 36 27.04 24.88 3.79
CA ARG A 36 28.39 25.41 3.59
C ARG A 36 29.30 24.38 2.93
N LEU A 37 29.24 23.13 3.38
CA LEU A 37 30.03 22.04 2.80
C LEU A 37 29.72 21.84 1.31
N LEU A 38 28.44 21.88 0.92
CA LEU A 38 28.01 21.71 -0.47
C LEU A 38 28.42 22.90 -1.34
N GLU A 39 28.28 24.13 -0.84
CA GLU A 39 28.68 25.36 -1.54
C GLU A 39 30.20 25.43 -1.72
N GLU A 40 30.97 25.22 -0.64
CA GLU A 40 32.44 25.38 -0.65
C GLU A 40 33.15 24.26 -1.41
N ARG A 41 32.69 22.99 -1.29
CA ARG A 41 33.38 21.85 -1.89
C ARG A 41 32.86 21.45 -3.25
N LEU A 42 31.57 21.66 -3.53
CA LEU A 42 30.95 21.22 -4.79
C LEU A 42 30.51 22.40 -5.66
N GLY A 43 30.53 23.64 -5.15
CA GLY A 43 30.08 24.81 -5.91
C GLY A 43 28.57 24.82 -6.20
N GLU A 44 27.77 24.12 -5.39
CA GLU A 44 26.33 23.93 -5.61
C GLU A 44 25.51 25.09 -5.02
N ASP A 45 24.55 25.64 -5.77
CA ASP A 45 23.57 26.58 -5.19
C ASP A 45 22.65 25.84 -4.23
N THR A 46 22.84 26.06 -2.93
CA THR A 46 22.20 25.27 -1.89
C THR A 46 21.21 26.10 -1.08
N ARG A 47 20.02 25.52 -0.86
CA ARG A 47 18.96 26.11 -0.03
C ARG A 47 18.62 25.19 1.13
N VAL A 48 18.47 25.78 2.31
CA VAL A 48 18.01 25.08 3.52
C VAL A 48 16.53 25.35 3.70
N THR A 49 15.75 24.28 3.87
CA THR A 49 14.33 24.37 4.20
C THR A 49 14.07 23.63 5.50
N ILE A 50 13.59 24.33 6.52
CA ILE A 50 13.21 23.75 7.81
C ILE A 50 11.68 23.67 7.84
N LEU A 51 11.13 22.45 7.80
CA LEU A 51 9.68 22.24 7.75
C LEU A 51 8.98 22.73 9.03
N GLY A 52 9.63 22.57 10.19
CA GLY A 52 9.07 23.00 11.48
C GLY A 52 7.75 22.30 11.81
N HIS A 53 6.79 23.06 12.34
CA HIS A 53 5.53 22.54 12.89
C HIS A 53 4.51 22.08 11.85
N VAL A 54 4.73 22.33 10.55
CA VAL A 54 3.85 21.78 9.50
C VAL A 54 3.81 20.24 9.54
N GLN A 55 4.84 19.61 10.12
CA GLN A 55 4.92 18.16 10.36
C GLN A 55 3.98 17.67 11.47
N ARG A 56 3.44 18.56 12.31
CA ARG A 56 2.50 18.25 13.41
C ARG A 56 1.05 18.63 13.07
N GLY A 57 0.85 19.49 12.07
CA GLY A 57 -0.46 19.92 11.60
C GLY A 57 -0.98 19.05 10.45
N GLY A 58 -2.10 19.47 9.86
CA GLY A 58 -2.76 18.74 8.78
C GLY A 58 -3.78 17.72 9.28
N ALA A 59 -4.67 17.29 8.37
CA ALA A 59 -5.62 16.23 8.68
C ALA A 59 -4.89 14.88 8.76
N PRO A 60 -5.21 14.00 9.73
CA PRO A 60 -4.58 12.69 9.84
C PRO A 60 -4.80 11.86 8.58
N SER A 61 -3.81 11.03 8.24
CA SER A 61 -3.91 10.07 7.15
C SER A 61 -5.04 9.07 7.40
N ALA A 62 -5.52 8.41 6.35
CA ALA A 62 -6.56 7.39 6.53
C ALA A 62 -6.11 6.30 7.51
N PHE A 63 -4.85 5.86 7.41
CA PHE A 63 -4.24 4.92 8.35
C PHE A 63 -4.33 5.41 9.79
N ASP A 64 -3.88 6.64 10.07
CA ASP A 64 -3.90 7.19 11.42
C ASP A 64 -5.33 7.27 11.98
N ARG A 65 -6.33 7.56 11.14
CA ARG A 65 -7.74 7.62 11.57
C ARG A 65 -8.30 6.26 11.98
N TRP A 66 -8.27 5.27 11.09
CA TRP A 66 -8.89 3.98 11.41
C TRP A 66 -8.08 3.23 12.47
N MET A 67 -6.77 3.40 12.48
CA MET A 67 -5.91 2.73 13.43
C MET A 67 -6.07 3.30 14.84
N SER A 68 -6.05 4.63 14.99
CA SER A 68 -6.30 5.25 16.30
C SER A 68 -7.69 4.92 16.84
N THR A 69 -8.70 4.84 15.96
CA THR A 69 -10.05 4.36 16.31
C THR A 69 -10.00 2.94 16.91
N LEU A 70 -9.26 2.04 16.27
CA LEU A 70 -9.11 0.66 16.74
C LEU A 70 -8.32 0.58 18.06
N LEU A 71 -7.24 1.36 18.21
CA LEU A 71 -6.46 1.42 19.44
C LEU A 71 -7.31 1.97 20.60
N GLY A 72 -8.11 3.01 20.36
CA GLY A 72 -9.02 3.58 21.35
C GLY A 72 -10.12 2.60 21.76
N HIS A 73 -10.77 1.94 20.79
CA HIS A 73 -11.73 0.87 21.06
C HIS A 73 -11.10 -0.24 21.92
N THR A 74 -9.88 -0.68 21.57
CA THR A 74 -9.17 -1.72 22.29
C THR A 74 -8.78 -1.29 23.71
N ALA A 75 -8.40 -0.03 23.90
CA ALA A 75 -8.08 0.52 25.21
C ALA A 75 -9.31 0.55 26.14
N VAL A 76 -10.49 0.87 25.60
CA VAL A 76 -11.74 0.81 26.38
C VAL A 76 -12.07 -0.64 26.78
N LEU A 77 -11.94 -1.59 25.85
CA LEU A 77 -12.14 -3.01 26.17
C LEU A 77 -11.15 -3.50 27.24
N GLU A 78 -9.89 -3.04 27.19
CA GLU A 78 -8.91 -3.34 28.21
C GLU A 78 -9.35 -2.82 29.57
N LEU A 79 -9.75 -1.55 29.66
CA LEU A 79 -10.18 -0.94 30.92
C LEU A 79 -11.39 -1.64 31.55
N ILE A 80 -12.32 -2.14 30.74
CA ILE A 80 -13.51 -2.87 31.22
C ILE A 80 -13.13 -4.28 31.72
N GLY A 81 -12.11 -4.90 31.13
CA GLY A 81 -11.75 -6.29 31.38
C GLY A 81 -10.75 -6.53 32.52
N VAL A 82 -10.16 -5.48 33.09
CA VAL A 82 -9.05 -5.60 34.05
C VAL A 82 -9.45 -5.31 35.50
N THR A 83 -8.67 -5.85 36.45
CA THR A 83 -8.83 -5.60 37.90
C THR A 83 -7.84 -4.53 38.39
N PRO A 84 -8.00 -3.98 39.61
CA PRO A 84 -7.08 -2.97 40.17
C PRO A 84 -5.61 -3.42 40.26
N GLU A 85 -5.35 -4.72 40.32
CA GLU A 85 -4.01 -5.30 40.41
C GLU A 85 -3.34 -5.48 39.03
N HIS A 86 -4.09 -5.26 37.95
CA HIS A 86 -3.56 -5.40 36.60
C HIS A 86 -2.54 -4.29 36.30
N GLU A 87 -1.37 -4.68 35.79
CA GLU A 87 -0.33 -3.70 35.52
C GLU A 87 -0.72 -2.76 34.36
N PRO A 88 -0.31 -1.48 34.38
CA PRO A 88 -0.63 -0.55 33.31
C PRO A 88 -0.13 -1.03 31.95
N GLN A 89 -1.05 -1.15 31.00
CA GLN A 89 -0.77 -1.54 29.62
C GLN A 89 -0.65 -0.32 28.71
N LEU A 90 0.24 -0.42 27.73
CA LEU A 90 0.27 0.42 26.54
C LEU A 90 -0.36 -0.35 25.39
N ILE A 91 -1.36 0.25 24.75
CA ILE A 91 -1.99 -0.30 23.54
C ILE A 91 -1.29 0.28 22.32
N GLY A 92 -0.68 -0.59 21.52
CA GLY A 92 0.10 -0.17 20.36
C GLY A 92 0.02 -1.19 19.23
N LEU A 93 0.97 -1.07 18.30
CA LEU A 93 1.07 -1.94 17.15
C LEU A 93 2.36 -2.74 17.15
N ARG A 94 2.23 -4.03 16.88
CA ARG A 94 3.36 -4.90 16.55
C ARG A 94 2.94 -5.74 15.36
N GLU A 95 3.76 -5.75 14.30
CA GLU A 95 3.48 -6.50 13.07
C GLU A 95 2.04 -6.23 12.56
N ASN A 96 1.63 -4.96 12.40
CA ASN A 96 0.28 -4.58 11.97
C ASN A 96 -0.87 -5.22 12.77
N ARG A 97 -0.64 -5.55 14.04
CA ARG A 97 -1.65 -6.07 14.97
C ARG A 97 -1.66 -5.25 16.24
N VAL A 98 -2.87 -5.00 16.74
CA VAL A 98 -3.05 -4.33 18.03
C VAL A 98 -2.53 -5.24 19.13
N THR A 99 -1.63 -4.71 19.94
CA THR A 99 -0.93 -5.46 20.98
C THR A 99 -0.98 -4.66 22.27
N ARG A 100 -1.17 -5.37 23.39
CA ARG A 100 -1.02 -4.86 24.75
C ARG A 100 0.38 -5.19 25.23
N VAL A 101 1.08 -4.19 25.73
CA VAL A 101 2.44 -4.37 26.26
C VAL A 101 2.57 -3.62 27.58
N PRO A 102 3.30 -4.17 28.58
CA PRO A 102 3.51 -3.48 29.83
C PRO A 102 4.13 -2.10 29.61
N LEU A 103 3.49 -1.06 30.15
CA LEU A 103 3.89 0.32 29.93
C LEU A 103 5.34 0.55 30.36
N MET A 104 5.71 0.05 31.53
CA MET A 104 7.06 0.22 32.07
C MET A 104 8.12 -0.51 31.23
N GLY A 105 7.80 -1.66 30.65
CA GLY A 105 8.70 -2.34 29.70
C GLY A 105 8.98 -1.47 28.46
N CYS A 106 7.97 -0.75 27.96
CA CYS A 106 8.14 0.17 26.83
C CYS A 106 9.01 1.38 27.18
N VAL A 107 8.85 1.94 28.39
CA VAL A 107 9.69 3.04 28.89
C VAL A 107 11.15 2.61 29.00
N VAL A 108 11.42 1.44 29.58
CA VAL A 108 12.78 0.88 29.71
C VAL A 108 13.42 0.70 28.34
N ASN A 109 12.72 0.06 27.40
CA ASN A 109 13.23 -0.16 26.04
C ASN A 109 13.52 1.15 25.30
N SER A 110 12.72 2.20 25.53
CA SER A 110 12.92 3.51 24.90
C SER A 110 14.14 4.23 25.47
N ARG A 111 14.39 4.12 26.78
CA ARG A 111 15.59 4.68 27.44
C ARG A 111 16.87 3.98 26.99
N ALA A 112 16.84 2.68 26.79
CA ALA A 112 17.98 1.91 26.31
C ALA A 112 18.55 2.43 24.96
N VAL A 113 17.70 3.00 24.10
CA VAL A 113 18.14 3.63 22.84
C VAL A 113 18.94 4.90 23.13
N ALA A 114 18.46 5.75 24.05
CA ALA A 114 19.15 6.98 24.42
C ALA A 114 20.50 6.68 25.08
N GLU A 115 20.53 5.70 25.99
CA GLU A 115 21.74 5.22 26.66
C GLU A 115 22.77 4.70 25.65
N ALA A 116 22.34 3.91 24.65
CA ALA A 116 23.23 3.42 23.60
C ALA A 116 23.82 4.56 22.75
N ILE A 117 23.02 5.59 22.44
CA ILE A 117 23.48 6.78 21.70
C ILE A 117 24.49 7.58 22.53
N GLU A 118 24.23 7.78 23.83
CA GLU A 118 25.13 8.49 24.74
C GLU A 118 26.47 7.76 24.91
N ALA A 119 26.43 6.42 24.97
CA ALA A 119 27.61 5.56 24.98
C ALA A 119 28.33 5.46 23.62
N GLN A 120 27.84 6.14 22.57
CA GLN A 120 28.35 6.07 21.19
C GLN A 120 28.31 4.65 20.59
N ASP A 121 27.46 3.77 21.13
CA ASP A 121 27.20 2.42 20.62
C ASP A 121 26.08 2.47 19.58
N TYR A 122 26.41 2.97 18.39
CA TYR A 122 25.46 3.14 17.30
C TYR A 122 24.98 1.82 16.70
N VAL A 123 25.74 0.74 16.86
CA VAL A 123 25.33 -0.60 16.40
C VAL A 123 24.16 -1.07 17.25
N ARG A 124 24.31 -1.05 18.58
CA ARG A 124 23.23 -1.39 19.52
C ARG A 124 22.04 -0.45 19.37
N ALA A 125 22.27 0.85 19.19
CA ALA A 125 21.17 1.80 18.97
C ALA A 125 20.34 1.46 17.71
N MET A 126 20.99 0.99 16.64
CA MET A 126 20.31 0.54 15.42
C MET A 126 19.58 -0.78 15.62
N GLU A 127 20.15 -1.73 16.37
CA GLU A 127 19.51 -3.01 16.70
C GLU A 127 18.24 -2.80 17.53
N LEU A 128 18.27 -1.89 18.50
CA LEU A 128 17.13 -1.54 19.35
C LEU A 128 15.97 -0.87 18.58
N ARG A 129 16.23 -0.28 17.40
CA ARG A 129 15.17 0.23 16.49
C ARG A 129 14.45 -0.90 15.74
N GLY A 130 14.98 -2.12 15.80
CA GLY A 130 14.42 -3.31 15.19
C GLY A 130 14.97 -3.60 13.80
N ARG A 131 14.86 -4.88 13.42
CA ARG A 131 15.39 -5.43 12.16
C ARG A 131 14.88 -4.67 10.92
N SER A 132 13.61 -4.30 10.89
CA SER A 132 13.00 -3.59 9.76
C SER A 132 13.63 -2.22 9.52
N PHE A 133 14.05 -1.52 10.58
CA PHE A 133 14.71 -0.23 10.46
C PHE A 133 16.11 -0.39 9.83
N GLY A 134 16.89 -1.37 10.30
CA GLY A 134 18.21 -1.68 9.74
C GLY A 134 18.16 -2.11 8.27
N GLU A 135 17.19 -2.94 7.89
CA GLU A 135 16.96 -3.34 6.49
C GLU A 135 16.57 -2.15 5.60
N ALA A 136 15.66 -1.29 6.07
CA ALA A 136 15.28 -0.07 5.36
C ALA A 136 16.47 0.88 5.18
N PHE A 137 17.31 1.04 6.21
CA PHE A 137 18.50 1.88 6.15
C PHE A 137 19.52 1.39 5.12
N ARG A 138 19.81 0.08 5.09
CA ARG A 138 20.70 -0.51 4.07
C ARG A 138 20.14 -0.35 2.66
N THR A 139 18.87 -0.68 2.48
CA THR A 139 18.16 -0.55 1.18
C THR A 139 18.22 0.89 0.68
N PHE A 140 17.92 1.85 1.56
CA PHE A 140 18.01 3.26 1.25
C PHE A 140 19.42 3.66 0.79
N GLY A 141 20.46 3.18 1.48
CA GLY A 141 21.86 3.40 1.12
C GLY A 141 22.21 3.01 -0.32
N THR A 142 21.65 1.91 -0.83
CA THR A 142 21.78 1.54 -2.26
C THR A 142 20.93 2.43 -3.15
N LEU A 143 19.65 2.64 -2.81
CA LEU A 143 18.72 3.37 -3.66
C LEU A 143 19.07 4.85 -3.86
N VAL A 144 19.84 5.47 -2.96
CA VAL A 144 20.28 6.87 -3.09
C VAL A 144 21.54 7.05 -3.92
N GLN A 145 22.25 5.97 -4.26
CA GLN A 145 23.45 6.07 -5.09
C GLN A 145 23.13 6.70 -6.46
N SER A 146 24.14 7.35 -7.02
CA SER A 146 24.03 8.01 -8.31
C SER A 146 24.32 7.08 -9.49
N GLN A 147 25.09 6.05 -9.22
CA GLN A 147 25.43 4.96 -10.11
C GLN A 147 25.42 3.68 -9.27
N PRO A 148 25.24 2.50 -9.88
CA PRO A 148 25.40 1.24 -9.16
C PRO A 148 26.79 1.16 -8.53
N HIS A 149 26.90 0.46 -7.39
CA HIS A 149 28.19 0.14 -6.83
C HIS A 149 29.02 -0.66 -7.84
N LYS A 150 30.35 -0.59 -7.74
CA LYS A 150 31.21 -1.47 -8.52
C LYS A 150 30.85 -2.90 -8.13
N VAL A 151 30.43 -3.70 -9.12
CA VAL A 151 29.97 -5.06 -8.91
C VAL A 151 31.14 -5.88 -8.34
N HIS A 152 31.01 -6.26 -7.07
CA HIS A 152 31.87 -7.25 -6.42
C HIS A 152 31.10 -8.55 -6.14
N SER A 153 29.91 -8.70 -6.72
CA SER A 153 29.07 -9.89 -6.51
C SER A 153 29.72 -11.11 -7.15
N THR A 154 29.78 -12.21 -6.39
CA THR A 154 30.12 -13.54 -6.89
C THR A 154 28.91 -14.25 -7.50
N GLU A 155 27.74 -13.61 -7.53
CA GLU A 155 26.52 -14.16 -8.08
C GLU A 155 26.60 -14.28 -9.60
N ARG A 156 25.96 -15.32 -10.15
CA ARG A 156 25.79 -15.48 -11.59
C ARG A 156 24.97 -14.29 -12.13
N PRO A 157 25.40 -13.63 -13.22
CA PRO A 157 24.57 -12.63 -13.90
C PRO A 157 23.27 -13.28 -14.41
N LEU A 158 22.14 -12.64 -14.11
CA LEU A 158 20.79 -13.09 -14.48
C LEU A 158 20.13 -12.00 -15.33
N ARG A 159 19.15 -12.39 -16.15
CA ARG A 159 18.30 -11.46 -16.91
C ARG A 159 16.87 -11.53 -16.36
N LEU A 160 16.49 -10.54 -15.57
CA LEU A 160 15.23 -10.53 -14.82
C LEU A 160 14.22 -9.59 -15.47
N ALA A 161 13.05 -10.10 -15.83
CA ALA A 161 11.99 -9.31 -16.43
C ALA A 161 11.03 -8.75 -15.36
N VAL A 162 10.64 -7.48 -15.54
CA VAL A 162 9.65 -6.79 -14.73
C VAL A 162 8.48 -6.42 -15.61
N VAL A 163 7.28 -6.85 -15.21
CA VAL A 163 6.04 -6.66 -15.99
C VAL A 163 4.92 -6.16 -15.08
N HIS A 164 4.10 -5.26 -15.62
CA HIS A 164 2.87 -4.82 -14.97
C HIS A 164 1.66 -5.62 -15.46
N SER A 165 0.68 -5.87 -14.59
CA SER A 165 -0.62 -6.40 -15.03
C SER A 165 -1.75 -5.92 -14.14
N GLY A 166 -2.89 -5.56 -14.71
CA GLY A 166 -4.07 -5.09 -13.98
C GLY A 166 -4.45 -3.65 -14.30
N GLY A 167 -5.14 -3.01 -13.35
CA GLY A 167 -5.32 -1.57 -13.39
C GLY A 167 -4.09 -0.84 -12.86
N PRO A 168 -3.89 0.44 -13.21
CA PRO A 168 -2.84 1.24 -12.59
C PRO A 168 -3.09 1.37 -11.08
N SER A 169 -2.02 1.31 -10.30
CA SER A 169 -2.05 1.44 -8.85
C SER A 169 -0.89 2.32 -8.40
N PRO A 170 -1.11 3.35 -7.57
CA PRO A 170 -0.03 4.18 -7.05
C PRO A 170 1.04 3.33 -6.35
N GLY A 171 2.31 3.49 -6.74
CA GLY A 171 3.44 2.76 -6.18
C GLY A 171 3.98 1.62 -7.06
N MET A 172 3.32 1.29 -8.18
CA MET A 172 3.86 0.34 -9.17
C MET A 172 5.22 0.82 -9.72
N ASN A 173 5.32 2.09 -10.10
CA ASN A 173 6.59 2.69 -10.53
C ASN A 173 7.68 2.64 -9.45
N THR A 174 7.31 2.85 -8.19
CA THR A 174 8.24 2.72 -7.05
C THR A 174 8.79 1.30 -6.95
N ALA A 175 7.93 0.28 -7.09
CA ALA A 175 8.34 -1.12 -7.08
C ALA A 175 9.28 -1.46 -8.25
N VAL A 176 8.97 -1.02 -9.48
CA VAL A 176 9.86 -1.19 -10.64
C VAL A 176 11.21 -0.52 -10.40
N ARG A 177 11.21 0.74 -9.94
CA ARG A 177 12.44 1.46 -9.64
C ARG A 177 13.34 0.70 -8.68
N VAL A 178 12.77 0.16 -7.62
CA VAL A 178 13.52 -0.58 -6.61
C VAL A 178 14.05 -1.89 -7.20
N ALA A 179 13.23 -2.63 -7.94
CA ALA A 179 13.66 -3.85 -8.60
C ALA A 179 14.81 -3.61 -9.59
N VAL A 180 14.68 -2.60 -10.46
CA VAL A 180 15.70 -2.25 -11.45
C VAL A 180 17.00 -1.82 -10.76
N ARG A 181 16.94 -0.90 -9.79
CA ARG A 181 18.15 -0.41 -9.11
C ARG A 181 18.86 -1.51 -8.35
N LEU A 182 18.15 -2.34 -7.60
CA LEU A 182 18.78 -3.44 -6.85
C LEU A 182 19.36 -4.51 -7.77
N GLY A 183 18.65 -4.87 -8.85
CA GLY A 183 19.14 -5.84 -9.82
C GLY A 183 20.41 -5.37 -10.52
N VAL A 184 20.42 -4.11 -11.00
CA VAL A 184 21.61 -3.51 -11.63
C VAL A 184 22.77 -3.35 -10.63
N ASP A 185 22.50 -2.96 -9.37
CA ASP A 185 23.53 -2.86 -8.32
C ASP A 185 24.22 -4.20 -8.04
N ARG A 186 23.50 -5.31 -8.18
CA ARG A 186 24.01 -6.68 -8.02
C ARG A 186 24.62 -7.27 -9.29
N GLY A 187 24.59 -6.54 -10.41
CA GLY A 187 25.17 -6.99 -11.68
C GLY A 187 24.25 -7.84 -12.57
N HIS A 188 22.94 -7.83 -12.31
CA HIS A 188 21.95 -8.48 -13.17
C HIS A 188 21.46 -7.52 -14.27
N THR A 189 21.06 -8.07 -15.41
CA THR A 189 20.37 -7.32 -16.46
C THR A 189 18.88 -7.26 -16.14
N MET A 190 18.34 -6.04 -16.08
CA MET A 190 16.92 -5.84 -15.80
C MET A 190 16.18 -5.56 -17.11
N LEU A 191 15.08 -6.27 -17.34
CA LEU A 191 14.27 -6.15 -18.55
C LEU A 191 12.91 -5.56 -18.18
N GLY A 192 12.51 -4.47 -18.83
CA GLY A 192 11.18 -3.87 -18.68
C GLY A 192 10.27 -4.34 -19.81
N VAL A 193 9.14 -4.96 -19.48
CA VAL A 193 8.12 -5.36 -20.45
C VAL A 193 7.09 -4.25 -20.59
N ARG A 194 6.95 -3.67 -21.79
CA ARG A 194 5.99 -2.59 -22.04
C ARG A 194 4.58 -3.15 -22.23
N GLY A 195 3.55 -2.40 -21.83
CA GLY A 195 2.16 -2.77 -22.05
C GLY A 195 1.74 -4.09 -21.38
N GLY A 196 2.41 -4.50 -20.30
CA GLY A 196 2.10 -5.72 -19.56
C GLY A 196 2.30 -7.00 -20.36
N PHE A 197 1.47 -8.03 -20.11
CA PHE A 197 1.62 -9.32 -20.80
C PHE A 197 1.39 -9.25 -22.32
N GLN A 198 0.70 -8.21 -22.81
CA GLN A 198 0.60 -7.98 -24.26
C GLN A 198 1.98 -7.71 -24.86
N GLY A 199 2.81 -6.86 -24.25
CA GLY A 199 4.18 -6.67 -24.75
C GLY A 199 5.07 -7.89 -24.56
N LEU A 200 4.82 -8.75 -23.56
CA LEU A 200 5.53 -10.03 -23.47
C LEU A 200 5.18 -10.98 -24.62
N ILE A 201 3.93 -10.94 -25.10
CA ILE A 201 3.48 -11.68 -26.29
C ILE A 201 4.15 -11.10 -27.55
N ASP A 202 4.14 -9.78 -27.67
CA ASP A 202 4.62 -9.07 -28.87
C ASP A 202 6.16 -8.97 -28.93
N GLY A 203 6.85 -9.22 -27.82
CA GLY A 203 8.30 -9.08 -27.68
C GLY A 203 8.78 -7.65 -27.44
N ASP A 204 7.90 -6.77 -26.93
CA ASP A 204 8.22 -5.39 -26.53
C ASP A 204 8.91 -5.36 -25.16
N ILE A 205 10.17 -5.77 -25.17
CA ILE A 205 11.04 -5.96 -24.00
C ILE A 205 12.31 -5.14 -24.19
N GLN A 206 12.57 -4.23 -23.25
CA GLN A 206 13.74 -3.34 -23.28
C GLN A 206 14.65 -3.56 -22.07
N GLU A 207 15.97 -3.43 -22.25
CA GLU A 207 16.90 -3.38 -21.12
C GLU A 207 16.73 -2.05 -20.35
N MET A 208 16.73 -2.16 -19.02
CA MET A 208 16.53 -1.06 -18.09
C MET A 208 17.84 -0.79 -17.35
N ASP A 209 18.33 0.44 -17.42
CA ASP A 209 19.51 0.88 -16.69
C ASP A 209 19.17 1.67 -15.40
N TRP A 210 20.20 2.09 -14.67
CA TRP A 210 20.05 2.86 -13.43
C TRP A 210 19.23 4.16 -13.58
N MET A 211 19.34 4.81 -14.75
CA MET A 211 18.76 6.11 -15.05
C MET A 211 17.37 6.00 -15.70
N SER A 212 17.04 4.87 -16.31
CA SER A 212 15.74 4.57 -16.91
C SER A 212 14.55 4.70 -15.93
N VAL A 213 14.82 4.52 -14.64
CA VAL A 213 13.84 4.63 -13.54
C VAL A 213 14.06 5.86 -12.65
N SER A 214 14.78 6.86 -13.14
CA SER A 214 14.97 8.13 -12.42
C SER A 214 13.64 8.86 -12.26
N GLY A 215 13.37 9.41 -11.08
CA GLY A 215 12.10 10.10 -10.76
C GLY A 215 10.92 9.18 -10.43
N TRP A 216 11.00 7.87 -10.70
CA TRP A 216 9.88 6.93 -10.50
C TRP A 216 9.55 6.64 -9.03
N ALA A 217 10.36 7.13 -8.08
CA ALA A 217 10.15 6.89 -6.65
C ALA A 217 8.82 7.46 -6.15
N THR A 218 8.40 8.60 -6.68
CA THR A 218 7.22 9.35 -6.25
C THR A 218 6.15 9.44 -7.33
N LEU A 219 6.42 8.90 -8.52
CA LEU A 219 5.54 9.04 -9.67
C LEU A 219 4.36 8.06 -9.59
N GLY A 220 3.13 8.60 -9.64
CA GLY A 220 1.92 7.81 -9.81
C GLY A 220 1.84 7.10 -11.18
N GLY A 221 0.79 6.29 -11.38
CA GLY A 221 0.58 5.59 -12.65
C GLY A 221 1.47 4.36 -12.85
N ALA A 222 1.74 4.04 -14.12
CA ALA A 222 2.41 2.81 -14.54
C ALA A 222 3.23 3.06 -15.82
N GLU A 223 4.49 3.47 -15.68
CA GLU A 223 5.37 3.89 -16.79
C GLU A 223 5.73 2.76 -17.77
N LEU A 224 5.77 1.51 -17.30
CA LEU A 224 5.86 0.34 -18.19
C LEU A 224 4.56 0.11 -18.98
N GLY A 225 3.47 0.81 -18.68
CA GLY A 225 2.13 0.49 -19.17
C GLY A 225 1.56 -0.74 -18.47
N THR A 226 0.23 -0.83 -18.39
CA THR A 226 -0.44 -1.97 -17.76
C THR A 226 -1.78 -2.24 -18.45
N ASN A 227 -2.20 -3.50 -18.47
CA ASN A 227 -3.52 -3.89 -18.94
C ASN A 227 -3.99 -5.18 -18.23
N ARG A 228 -5.23 -5.58 -18.52
CA ARG A 228 -5.87 -6.76 -17.91
C ARG A 228 -5.84 -8.00 -18.83
N ARG A 229 -4.97 -8.04 -19.85
CA ARG A 229 -4.87 -9.16 -20.78
C ARG A 229 -4.38 -10.41 -20.04
N ILE A 230 -5.03 -11.55 -20.31
CA ILE A 230 -4.61 -12.87 -19.84
C ILE A 230 -4.37 -13.73 -21.09
N PRO A 231 -3.15 -14.22 -21.33
CA PRO A 231 -2.80 -14.95 -22.53
C PRO A 231 -3.51 -16.30 -22.63
N GLN A 232 -3.83 -16.73 -23.86
CA GLN A 232 -4.48 -18.00 -24.18
C GLN A 232 -3.90 -18.65 -25.45
N GLY A 233 -3.93 -19.99 -25.49
CA GLY A 233 -3.62 -20.76 -26.71
C GLY A 233 -2.25 -20.41 -27.30
N ALA A 234 -2.22 -20.00 -28.57
CA ALA A 234 -1.01 -19.66 -29.31
C ALA A 234 -0.18 -18.53 -28.67
N GLU A 235 -0.80 -17.67 -27.85
CA GLU A 235 -0.10 -16.58 -27.15
C GLU A 235 0.89 -17.12 -26.10
N LEU A 236 0.61 -18.28 -25.50
CA LEU A 236 1.52 -18.92 -24.55
C LEU A 236 2.82 -19.34 -25.25
N TYR A 237 2.70 -19.88 -26.48
CA TYR A 237 3.87 -20.22 -27.29
C TYR A 237 4.70 -18.98 -27.64
N GLN A 238 4.06 -17.85 -27.95
CA GLN A 238 4.76 -16.59 -28.21
C GLN A 238 5.51 -16.08 -26.98
N ILE A 239 4.89 -16.15 -25.79
CA ILE A 239 5.55 -15.81 -24.53
C ILE A 239 6.75 -16.73 -24.28
N ALA A 240 6.61 -18.04 -24.46
CA ALA A 240 7.70 -19.01 -24.29
C ALA A 240 8.88 -18.67 -25.20
N ARG A 241 8.59 -18.41 -26.49
CA ARG A 241 9.62 -18.00 -27.46
C ARG A 241 10.31 -16.70 -27.08
N ASN A 242 9.59 -15.72 -26.55
CA ASN A 242 10.18 -14.45 -26.13
C ASN A 242 11.01 -14.59 -24.85
N ILE A 243 10.59 -15.45 -23.91
CA ILE A 243 11.41 -15.82 -22.75
C ILE A 243 12.76 -16.39 -23.20
N GLU A 244 12.75 -17.35 -24.13
CA GLU A 244 13.98 -17.95 -24.67
C GLU A 244 14.81 -16.93 -25.47
N ARG A 245 14.18 -16.17 -26.37
CA ARG A 245 14.84 -15.19 -27.23
C ARG A 245 15.56 -14.10 -26.42
N HIS A 246 14.95 -13.63 -25.34
CA HIS A 246 15.53 -12.61 -24.47
C HIS A 246 16.32 -13.21 -23.30
N ALA A 247 16.45 -14.54 -23.26
CA ALA A 247 17.12 -15.31 -22.21
C ALA A 247 16.67 -14.90 -20.80
N ILE A 248 15.36 -14.81 -20.58
CA ILE A 248 14.79 -14.37 -19.30
C ILE A 248 14.96 -15.48 -18.26
N ASP A 249 15.71 -15.20 -17.19
CA ASP A 249 15.97 -16.12 -16.08
C ASP A 249 14.92 -16.03 -14.96
N GLY A 250 14.05 -15.02 -14.97
CA GLY A 250 13.00 -14.86 -13.97
C GLY A 250 12.07 -13.69 -14.23
N ILE A 251 10.85 -13.76 -13.69
CA ILE A 251 9.79 -12.76 -13.91
C ILE A 251 9.30 -12.19 -12.57
N LEU A 252 9.37 -10.87 -12.42
CA LEU A 252 8.67 -10.10 -11.42
C LEU A 252 7.40 -9.49 -12.04
N MET A 253 6.24 -9.98 -11.61
CA MET A 253 4.95 -9.40 -11.98
C MET A 253 4.50 -8.44 -10.86
N ILE A 254 4.28 -7.17 -11.18
CA ILE A 254 3.75 -6.16 -10.26
C ILE A 254 2.33 -5.83 -10.71
N GLY A 255 1.33 -6.19 -9.91
CA GLY A 255 -0.03 -6.06 -10.44
C GLY A 255 -1.16 -6.67 -9.63
N GLY A 256 -2.33 -6.61 -10.28
CA GLY A 256 -3.59 -7.07 -9.76
C GLY A 256 -3.96 -8.50 -10.19
N TRP A 257 -5.25 -8.81 -10.08
CA TRP A 257 -5.76 -10.17 -10.24
C TRP A 257 -5.44 -10.82 -11.60
N SER A 258 -5.53 -10.07 -12.71
CA SER A 258 -5.16 -10.58 -14.04
C SER A 258 -3.71 -11.03 -14.13
N GLY A 259 -2.82 -10.38 -13.38
CA GLY A 259 -1.41 -10.74 -13.31
C GLY A 259 -1.20 -12.06 -12.57
N TYR A 260 -1.87 -12.22 -11.42
CA TYR A 260 -1.87 -13.47 -10.65
C TYR A 260 -2.41 -14.63 -11.49
N GLN A 261 -3.53 -14.43 -12.19
CA GLN A 261 -4.10 -15.43 -13.10
C GLN A 261 -3.13 -15.79 -14.23
N THR A 262 -2.43 -14.80 -14.80
CA THR A 262 -1.46 -15.04 -15.86
C THR A 262 -0.26 -15.82 -15.35
N CYS A 263 0.35 -15.41 -14.24
CA CYS A 263 1.49 -16.13 -13.65
C CYS A 263 1.10 -17.55 -13.23
N HIS A 264 -0.09 -17.75 -12.64
CA HIS A 264 -0.59 -19.09 -12.32
C HIS A 264 -0.75 -19.95 -13.57
N ARG A 265 -1.23 -19.36 -14.68
CA ARG A 265 -1.34 -20.06 -15.96
C ARG A 265 0.03 -20.43 -16.53
N LEU A 266 0.97 -19.49 -16.61
CA LEU A 266 2.35 -19.80 -17.06
C LEU A 266 2.95 -20.93 -16.22
N TYR A 267 2.78 -20.86 -14.90
CA TYR A 267 3.23 -21.89 -13.98
C TYR A 267 2.56 -23.26 -14.25
N SER A 268 1.25 -23.29 -14.46
CA SER A 268 0.50 -24.54 -14.73
C SER A 268 0.90 -25.19 -16.05
N GLU A 269 1.21 -24.38 -17.05
CA GLU A 269 1.54 -24.81 -18.43
C GLU A 269 3.03 -25.16 -18.62
N ARG A 270 3.84 -25.13 -17.54
CA ARG A 270 5.30 -25.38 -17.57
C ARG A 270 5.73 -26.75 -18.11
N HIS A 271 4.83 -27.72 -18.04
CA HIS A 271 5.05 -29.07 -18.57
C HIS A 271 4.92 -29.11 -20.10
N ILE A 272 4.14 -28.19 -20.70
CA ILE A 272 3.99 -28.04 -22.14
C ILE A 272 5.05 -27.08 -22.69
N PHE A 273 5.37 -26.03 -21.94
CA PHE A 273 6.35 -25.01 -22.34
C PHE A 273 7.51 -24.96 -21.33
N PRO A 274 8.64 -25.66 -21.62
CA PRO A 274 9.79 -25.69 -20.72
C PRO A 274 10.37 -24.31 -20.37
N ALA A 275 10.22 -23.33 -21.25
CA ALA A 275 10.59 -21.93 -21.02
C ALA A 275 9.91 -21.30 -19.79
N PHE A 276 8.77 -21.85 -19.33
CA PHE A 276 8.10 -21.35 -18.12
C PHE A 276 8.71 -21.93 -16.83
N ASN A 277 9.72 -22.81 -16.91
CA ASN A 277 10.47 -23.29 -15.74
C ASN A 277 11.51 -22.26 -15.26
N ILE A 278 11.05 -21.03 -15.05
CA ILE A 278 11.82 -19.93 -14.48
C ILE A 278 11.12 -19.41 -13.23
N PRO A 279 11.86 -18.93 -12.21
CA PRO A 279 11.27 -18.34 -11.02
C PRO A 279 10.37 -17.16 -11.41
N THR A 280 9.14 -17.20 -10.94
CA THR A 280 8.14 -16.16 -11.16
C THR A 280 7.58 -15.72 -9.82
N ILE A 281 7.62 -14.42 -9.54
CA ILE A 281 7.07 -13.85 -8.31
C ILE A 281 6.06 -12.75 -8.59
N CYS A 282 4.88 -12.87 -7.95
CA CYS A 282 3.83 -11.87 -8.01
C CYS A 282 3.91 -10.91 -6.81
N LEU A 283 4.03 -9.63 -7.10
CA LEU A 283 3.99 -8.53 -6.13
C LEU A 283 2.62 -7.84 -6.23
N PRO A 284 1.84 -7.78 -5.13
CA PRO A 284 0.46 -7.31 -5.14
C PRO A 284 0.36 -5.78 -5.30
N ALA A 285 -0.23 -5.33 -6.40
CA ALA A 285 -0.54 -3.92 -6.66
C ALA A 285 -1.98 -3.78 -7.18
N SER A 286 -2.85 -3.22 -6.34
CA SER A 286 -4.27 -3.00 -6.63
C SER A 286 -4.82 -2.00 -5.63
N ILE A 287 -5.62 -1.03 -6.07
CA ILE A 287 -6.32 -0.14 -5.15
C ILE A 287 -7.41 -0.88 -4.35
N ASN A 288 -7.97 -1.97 -4.90
CA ASN A 288 -9.11 -2.66 -4.33
C ASN A 288 -8.75 -3.55 -3.12
N ASN A 289 -7.45 -3.77 -2.88
CA ASN A 289 -6.96 -4.70 -1.86
C ASN A 289 -7.58 -6.10 -1.95
N ASN A 290 -7.72 -6.61 -3.17
CA ASN A 290 -8.45 -7.83 -3.51
C ASN A 290 -7.55 -9.00 -3.93
N LEU A 291 -6.30 -9.03 -3.44
CA LEU A 291 -5.29 -10.02 -3.85
C LEU A 291 -5.01 -11.02 -2.73
N PRO A 292 -4.79 -12.30 -3.05
CA PRO A 292 -4.59 -13.33 -2.02
C PRO A 292 -3.25 -13.14 -1.32
N GLY A 293 -3.22 -13.52 -0.03
CA GLY A 293 -2.00 -13.59 0.78
C GLY A 293 -1.28 -12.26 1.03
N SER A 294 -1.92 -11.14 0.70
CA SER A 294 -1.51 -9.81 1.17
C SER A 294 -2.67 -9.09 1.81
N GLU A 295 -2.52 -8.75 3.09
CA GLU A 295 -3.47 -7.92 3.84
C GLU A 295 -3.56 -6.51 3.28
N LEU A 296 -2.49 -6.02 2.65
CA LEU A 296 -2.41 -4.71 2.02
C LEU A 296 -1.69 -4.85 0.67
N SER A 297 -2.34 -4.49 -0.43
CA SER A 297 -1.69 -4.35 -1.73
C SER A 297 -1.21 -2.91 -1.96
N ILE A 298 -0.17 -2.77 -2.78
CA ILE A 298 0.36 -1.45 -3.15
C ILE A 298 -0.72 -0.64 -3.87
N GLY A 299 -0.90 0.60 -3.42
CA GLY A 299 -1.84 1.61 -3.92
C GLY A 299 -3.15 1.66 -3.13
N SER A 300 -3.40 0.69 -2.24
CA SER A 300 -4.61 0.66 -1.42
C SER A 300 -4.65 1.80 -0.39
N ASP A 301 -3.51 2.14 0.23
CA ASP A 301 -3.43 3.27 1.18
C ASP A 301 -3.57 4.62 0.46
N THR A 302 -2.95 4.79 -0.70
CA THR A 302 -3.10 6.00 -1.52
C THR A 302 -4.56 6.20 -1.91
N ALA A 303 -5.22 5.14 -2.40
CA ALA A 303 -6.63 5.21 -2.76
C ALA A 303 -7.53 5.52 -1.56
N LEU A 304 -7.25 4.91 -0.41
CA LEU A 304 -7.99 5.20 0.81
C LEU A 304 -7.83 6.66 1.27
N ASN A 305 -6.61 7.22 1.20
CA ASN A 305 -6.38 8.63 1.51
C ASN A 305 -7.11 9.56 0.53
N ASN A 306 -7.13 9.23 -0.77
CA ASN A 306 -7.88 9.99 -1.77
C ASN A 306 -9.39 9.99 -1.47
N ILE A 307 -9.95 8.84 -1.09
CA ILE A 307 -11.36 8.72 -0.67
C ILE A 307 -11.62 9.59 0.56
N VAL A 308 -10.81 9.46 1.60
CA VAL A 308 -10.98 10.21 2.86
C VAL A 308 -10.87 11.72 2.63
N GLN A 309 -9.92 12.18 1.82
CA GLN A 309 -9.79 13.60 1.48
C GLN A 309 -10.99 14.12 0.68
N ALA A 310 -11.52 13.31 -0.26
CA ALA A 310 -12.72 13.68 -1.00
C ALA A 310 -13.93 13.79 -0.08
N ILE A 311 -14.11 12.81 0.83
CA ILE A 311 -15.17 12.82 1.83
C ILE A 311 -15.04 14.05 2.74
N ASP A 312 -13.84 14.37 3.25
CA ASP A 312 -13.65 15.55 4.11
C ASP A 312 -14.11 16.85 3.41
N ARG A 313 -13.78 17.01 2.13
CA ARG A 313 -14.22 18.16 1.32
C ARG A 313 -15.73 18.18 1.13
N ILE A 314 -16.34 17.01 0.92
CA ILE A 314 -17.80 16.86 0.83
C ILE A 314 -18.46 17.24 2.17
N LYS A 315 -17.94 16.74 3.29
CA LYS A 315 -18.45 17.04 4.64
C LYS A 315 -18.39 18.53 4.94
N GLN A 316 -17.32 19.23 4.55
CA GLN A 316 -17.19 20.68 4.73
C GLN A 316 -18.30 21.47 4.04
N SER A 317 -18.69 21.08 2.82
CA SER A 317 -19.83 21.70 2.13
C SER A 317 -21.18 21.41 2.83
N ALA A 318 -21.27 20.28 3.54
CA ALA A 318 -22.51 19.80 4.12
C ALA A 318 -22.86 20.44 5.47
N VAL A 319 -21.89 20.89 6.27
CA VAL A 319 -22.14 21.42 7.63
C VAL A 319 -23.13 22.59 7.64
N ALA A 320 -23.24 23.36 6.54
CA ALA A 320 -24.16 24.48 6.43
C ALA A 320 -25.66 24.08 6.33
N SER A 321 -25.98 22.85 5.94
CA SER A 321 -27.36 22.41 5.62
C SER A 321 -27.67 21.03 6.24
N ARG A 322 -28.95 20.64 6.33
CA ARG A 322 -29.32 19.27 6.72
C ARG A 322 -29.21 18.35 5.50
N ARG A 323 -28.17 17.49 5.45
CA ARG A 323 -27.88 16.69 4.26
C ARG A 323 -27.51 15.24 4.56
N CYS A 324 -27.97 14.32 3.71
CA CYS A 324 -27.46 12.96 3.59
C CYS A 324 -26.57 12.87 2.35
N PHE A 325 -25.38 12.26 2.48
CA PHE A 325 -24.53 11.93 1.34
C PHE A 325 -24.45 10.43 1.15
N VAL A 326 -24.70 9.98 -0.08
CA VAL A 326 -24.38 8.61 -0.51
C VAL A 326 -23.16 8.66 -1.40
N VAL A 327 -22.01 8.23 -0.86
CA VAL A 327 -20.72 8.26 -1.53
C VAL A 327 -20.42 6.88 -2.11
N GLU A 328 -20.29 6.82 -3.43
CA GLU A 328 -19.87 5.61 -4.14
C GLU A 328 -18.34 5.54 -4.26
N VAL A 329 -17.77 4.45 -3.77
CA VAL A 329 -16.34 4.16 -3.82
C VAL A 329 -16.05 2.94 -4.69
N MET A 330 -14.85 2.91 -5.26
CA MET A 330 -14.36 1.76 -6.03
C MET A 330 -14.05 0.58 -5.10
N GLY A 331 -13.69 -0.55 -5.70
CA GLY A 331 -13.36 -1.78 -4.97
C GLY A 331 -13.83 -3.02 -5.71
N ARG A 332 -14.64 -2.86 -6.76
CA ARG A 332 -15.37 -3.95 -7.43
C ARG A 332 -16.09 -4.77 -6.37
N GLU A 333 -16.05 -6.09 -6.46
CA GLU A 333 -16.65 -7.00 -5.49
C GLU A 333 -15.90 -7.08 -4.15
N CYS A 334 -14.88 -6.25 -3.90
CA CYS A 334 -14.15 -6.19 -2.63
C CYS A 334 -14.49 -4.89 -1.87
N GLY A 335 -15.12 -5.03 -0.71
CA GLY A 335 -15.59 -3.93 0.14
C GLY A 335 -14.51 -3.20 0.95
N TYR A 336 -13.22 -3.57 0.82
CA TYR A 336 -12.13 -3.02 1.64
C TYR A 336 -12.12 -1.49 1.67
N LEU A 337 -12.10 -0.85 0.49
CA LEU A 337 -12.07 0.62 0.40
C LEU A 337 -13.31 1.26 1.03
N ALA A 338 -14.48 0.64 0.90
CA ALA A 338 -15.72 1.14 1.49
C ALA A 338 -15.72 1.02 3.01
N LEU A 339 -15.37 -0.14 3.57
CA LEU A 339 -15.36 -0.30 5.01
C LEU A 339 -14.30 0.58 5.66
N MET A 340 -13.09 0.57 5.13
CA MET A 340 -11.99 1.35 5.69
C MET A 340 -12.24 2.85 5.57
N SER A 341 -12.81 3.32 4.46
CA SER A 341 -13.19 4.74 4.33
C SER A 341 -14.31 5.10 5.29
N GLY A 342 -15.27 4.20 5.52
CA GLY A 342 -16.35 4.42 6.49
C GLY A 342 -15.81 4.57 7.91
N LEU A 343 -14.91 3.69 8.31
CA LEU A 343 -14.23 3.75 9.60
C LEU A 343 -13.36 5.01 9.74
N SER A 344 -12.63 5.40 8.69
CA SER A 344 -11.79 6.61 8.70
C SER A 344 -12.56 7.93 8.62
N SER A 345 -13.81 7.94 8.14
CA SER A 345 -14.59 9.16 7.92
C SER A 345 -15.78 9.32 8.87
N GLY A 346 -16.08 8.30 9.67
CA GLY A 346 -17.26 8.24 10.52
C GLY A 346 -18.54 8.13 9.70
N ALA A 347 -18.54 7.29 8.66
CA ALA A 347 -19.77 6.99 7.93
C ALA A 347 -20.69 6.16 8.81
N GLU A 348 -21.98 6.48 8.81
CA GLU A 348 -23.00 5.80 9.62
C GLU A 348 -23.29 4.41 9.09
N ARG A 349 -23.34 4.30 7.77
CA ARG A 349 -23.60 3.06 7.07
C ARG A 349 -22.62 2.84 5.94
N VAL A 350 -22.15 1.59 5.84
CA VAL A 350 -21.34 1.12 4.73
C VAL A 350 -22.04 -0.06 4.07
N TYR A 351 -22.31 0.04 2.78
CA TYR A 351 -22.90 -1.03 1.99
C TYR A 351 -21.81 -1.78 1.25
N LEU A 352 -21.68 -3.08 1.54
CA LEU A 352 -20.59 -3.94 1.08
C LEU A 352 -21.09 -5.07 0.16
N PRO A 353 -20.33 -5.46 -0.87
CA PRO A 353 -20.64 -6.66 -1.67
C PRO A 353 -20.53 -7.96 -0.85
N GLU A 354 -19.79 -7.97 0.26
CA GLU A 354 -19.65 -9.13 1.15
C GLU A 354 -20.94 -9.46 1.92
N GLU A 355 -21.68 -8.44 2.35
CA GLU A 355 -22.91 -8.60 3.15
C GLU A 355 -24.18 -8.59 2.28
N GLY A 356 -24.07 -8.08 1.06
CA GLY A 356 -25.21 -7.78 0.20
C GLY A 356 -26.05 -6.62 0.76
N ILE A 357 -27.15 -6.32 0.07
CA ILE A 357 -28.07 -5.24 0.45
C ILE A 357 -29.50 -5.75 0.32
N LYS A 358 -30.31 -5.55 1.36
CA LYS A 358 -31.74 -5.85 1.37
C LYS A 358 -32.53 -4.57 1.60
N LEU A 359 -33.76 -4.53 1.09
CA LEU A 359 -34.66 -3.39 1.30
C LEU A 359 -34.86 -3.08 2.79
N ARG A 360 -35.10 -4.10 3.62
CA ARG A 360 -35.28 -3.96 5.08
C ARG A 360 -34.08 -3.31 5.78
N ASP A 361 -32.87 -3.54 5.28
CA ASP A 361 -31.68 -2.90 5.85
C ASP A 361 -31.69 -1.40 5.53
N MET A 362 -32.02 -1.03 4.29
CA MET A 362 -32.14 0.39 3.89
C MET A 362 -33.28 1.11 4.62
N GLU A 363 -34.42 0.44 4.84
CA GLU A 363 -35.53 0.96 5.63
C GLU A 363 -35.08 1.27 7.07
N ARG A 364 -34.37 0.34 7.72
CA ARG A 364 -33.82 0.57 9.06
C ARG A 364 -32.81 1.73 9.08
N ASP A 365 -31.90 1.75 8.10
CA ASP A 365 -30.86 2.78 8.01
C ASP A 365 -31.48 4.18 7.80
N LEU A 366 -32.59 4.27 7.06
CA LEU A 366 -33.41 5.46 6.87
C LEU A 366 -34.16 5.87 8.16
N ASP A 367 -34.79 4.93 8.86
CA ASP A 367 -35.47 5.20 10.13
C ASP A 367 -34.51 5.79 11.18
N GLU A 368 -33.31 5.20 11.30
CA GLU A 368 -32.25 5.70 12.17
C GLU A 368 -31.80 7.11 11.76
N MET A 369 -31.63 7.35 10.47
CA MET A 369 -31.29 8.66 9.94
C MET A 369 -32.37 9.71 10.29
N CYS A 370 -33.64 9.43 9.99
CA CYS A 370 -34.77 10.29 10.31
C CYS A 370 -34.88 10.60 11.81
N TYR A 371 -34.66 9.59 12.67
CA TYR A 371 -34.62 9.74 14.12
C TYR A 371 -33.57 10.78 14.57
N TRP A 372 -32.36 10.70 14.02
CA TRP A 372 -31.28 11.61 14.40
C TRP A 372 -31.45 13.02 13.83
N PHE A 373 -31.95 13.18 12.61
CA PHE A 373 -32.21 14.50 12.02
C PHE A 373 -33.29 15.27 12.80
N LYS A 374 -34.34 14.57 13.27
CA LYS A 374 -35.34 15.16 14.17
C LYS A 374 -34.74 15.70 15.48
N ARG A 375 -33.57 15.19 15.89
CA ARG A 375 -32.85 15.59 17.11
C ARG A 375 -31.65 16.51 16.86
N GLY A 376 -31.61 17.14 15.68
CA GLY A 376 -30.63 18.17 15.38
C GLY A 376 -29.35 17.68 14.70
N LYS A 377 -29.28 16.41 14.30
CA LYS A 377 -28.22 15.97 13.39
C LYS A 377 -28.29 16.77 12.09
N ARG A 378 -27.12 17.18 11.57
CA ARG A 378 -27.02 18.02 10.37
C ARG A 378 -26.49 17.26 9.15
N LEU A 379 -25.77 16.18 9.38
CA LEU A 379 -25.09 15.44 8.32
C LEU A 379 -25.26 13.95 8.57
N SER A 380 -25.68 13.24 7.53
CA SER A 380 -25.57 11.78 7.43
C SER A 380 -24.63 11.41 6.29
N LEU A 381 -23.75 10.44 6.53
CA LEU A 381 -22.80 9.93 5.54
C LEU A 381 -22.97 8.43 5.39
N MET A 382 -23.30 8.01 4.18
CA MET A 382 -23.34 6.62 3.76
C MET A 382 -22.28 6.36 2.69
N ILE A 383 -21.60 5.23 2.79
CA ILE A 383 -20.63 4.79 1.80
C ILE A 383 -21.13 3.51 1.14
N ARG A 384 -21.11 3.48 -0.18
CA ARG A 384 -21.48 2.32 -0.98
C ARG A 384 -20.30 1.91 -1.85
N ASN A 385 -19.92 0.64 -1.80
CA ASN A 385 -19.04 0.09 -2.82
C ASN A 385 -19.79 -0.04 -4.17
N GLU A 386 -19.11 0.26 -5.27
CA GLU A 386 -19.68 0.31 -6.63
C GLU A 386 -20.41 -0.97 -7.08
N ARG A 387 -20.04 -2.14 -6.54
CA ARG A 387 -20.64 -3.46 -6.84
C ARG A 387 -21.44 -4.08 -5.70
N SER A 388 -21.78 -3.34 -4.64
CA SER A 388 -22.52 -3.92 -3.50
C SER A 388 -23.88 -4.53 -3.87
N ASN A 389 -24.55 -4.00 -4.89
CA ASN A 389 -25.76 -4.59 -5.46
C ASN A 389 -26.01 -4.05 -6.89
N PRO A 390 -26.46 -4.89 -7.85
CA PRO A 390 -26.75 -4.46 -9.22
C PRO A 390 -28.05 -3.65 -9.38
N ILE A 391 -29.02 -3.84 -8.48
CA ILE A 391 -30.35 -3.18 -8.53
C ILE A 391 -30.36 -1.97 -7.60
N TYR A 392 -29.90 -2.14 -6.36
CA TYR A 392 -29.80 -1.06 -5.37
C TYR A 392 -28.55 -0.20 -5.65
N THR A 393 -28.63 0.54 -6.75
CA THR A 393 -27.60 1.48 -7.20
C THR A 393 -27.53 2.70 -6.28
N THR A 394 -26.44 3.47 -6.38
CA THR A 394 -26.33 4.75 -5.65
C THR A 394 -27.50 5.69 -5.99
N GLY A 395 -27.90 5.75 -7.26
CA GLY A 395 -29.05 6.57 -7.68
C GLY A 395 -30.37 6.09 -7.07
N PHE A 396 -30.60 4.77 -7.02
CA PHE A 396 -31.77 4.19 -6.36
C PHE A 396 -31.83 4.55 -4.87
N MET A 397 -30.72 4.37 -4.15
CA MET A 397 -30.64 4.73 -2.72
C MET A 397 -30.90 6.21 -2.49
N CYS A 398 -30.31 7.08 -3.32
CA CYS A 398 -30.55 8.51 -3.21
C CYS A 398 -32.03 8.86 -3.42
N ALA A 399 -32.68 8.29 -4.44
CA ALA A 399 -34.09 8.53 -4.70
C ALA A 399 -34.99 8.05 -3.55
N LEU A 400 -34.71 6.85 -3.01
CA LEU A 400 -35.44 6.30 -1.87
C LEU A 400 -35.30 7.20 -0.63
N PHE A 401 -34.08 7.58 -0.27
CA PHE A 401 -33.83 8.39 0.93
C PHE A 401 -34.34 9.83 0.78
N GLU A 402 -34.38 10.38 -0.44
CA GLU A 402 -34.95 11.72 -0.69
C GLU A 402 -36.46 11.70 -0.50
N GLU A 403 -37.16 10.73 -1.12
CA GLU A 403 -38.61 10.61 -1.05
C GLU A 403 -39.08 10.39 0.40
N GLU A 404 -38.47 9.42 1.10
CA GLU A 404 -38.89 9.06 2.45
C GLU A 404 -38.33 10.01 3.53
N GLY A 405 -37.24 10.72 3.22
CA GLY A 405 -36.65 11.72 4.12
C GLY A 405 -37.49 13.00 4.19
N GLY A 406 -38.19 13.36 3.11
CA GLY A 406 -39.01 14.56 3.02
C GLY A 406 -38.23 15.82 3.42
N ASP A 407 -38.85 16.72 4.19
CA ASP A 407 -38.24 17.99 4.60
C ASP A 407 -37.17 17.85 5.71
N LEU A 408 -36.83 16.63 6.15
CA LEU A 408 -35.84 16.43 7.22
C LEU A 408 -34.41 16.70 6.74
N PHE A 409 -34.08 16.31 5.51
CA PHE A 409 -32.75 16.46 4.91
C PHE A 409 -32.81 16.31 3.39
N GLU A 410 -31.87 16.95 2.69
CA GLU A 410 -31.64 16.72 1.26
C GLU A 410 -30.62 15.61 1.06
N VAL A 411 -30.79 14.78 0.04
CA VAL A 411 -29.84 13.73 -0.34
C VAL A 411 -28.95 14.19 -1.50
N ARG A 412 -27.67 13.84 -1.41
CA ARG A 412 -26.66 14.16 -2.41
C ARG A 412 -25.86 12.92 -2.77
N GLN A 413 -25.74 12.71 -4.07
CA GLN A 413 -24.93 11.65 -4.65
C GLN A 413 -23.49 12.14 -4.86
N ALA A 414 -22.51 11.30 -4.51
CA ALA A 414 -21.11 11.55 -4.85
C ALA A 414 -20.46 10.26 -5.37
N ILE A 415 -20.19 10.18 -6.67
CA ILE A 415 -19.43 9.08 -7.27
C ILE A 415 -17.98 9.52 -7.44
N LEU A 416 -17.07 8.99 -6.62
CA LEU A 416 -15.67 9.45 -6.64
C LEU A 416 -14.91 9.00 -7.90
N GLY A 417 -15.25 7.83 -8.44
CA GLY A 417 -14.66 7.28 -9.65
C GLY A 417 -13.12 7.23 -9.60
N HIS A 418 -12.47 7.59 -10.71
CA HIS A 418 -11.01 7.45 -10.89
C HIS A 418 -10.17 8.41 -10.04
N LEU A 419 -10.75 9.40 -9.37
CA LEU A 419 -10.03 10.23 -8.38
C LEU A 419 -9.36 9.38 -7.30
N GLN A 420 -9.91 8.19 -7.04
CA GLN A 420 -9.38 7.23 -6.08
C GLN A 420 -8.04 6.62 -6.53
N GLN A 421 -7.81 6.46 -7.84
CA GLN A 421 -6.54 5.90 -8.37
C GLN A 421 -5.46 6.95 -8.58
N GLY A 422 -5.83 8.23 -8.63
CA GLY A 422 -4.97 9.32 -9.11
C GLY A 422 -3.93 9.80 -8.09
N GLY A 423 -2.97 10.57 -8.61
CA GLY A 423 -1.96 11.27 -7.81
C GLY A 423 -0.70 10.44 -7.54
N ASP A 424 0.22 11.06 -6.81
CA ASP A 424 1.45 10.42 -6.37
C ASP A 424 1.17 9.45 -5.22
N PRO A 425 1.83 8.28 -5.18
CA PRO A 425 1.67 7.32 -4.08
C PRO A 425 1.93 7.97 -2.73
N SER A 426 1.17 7.55 -1.71
CA SER A 426 1.41 7.94 -0.32
C SER A 426 2.78 7.46 0.15
N PRO A 427 3.37 8.08 1.20
CA PRO A 427 4.59 7.57 1.81
C PRO A 427 4.48 6.10 2.24
N PHE A 428 3.31 5.67 2.72
CA PHE A 428 3.05 4.29 3.10
C PHE A 428 3.22 3.34 1.91
N ASP A 429 2.56 3.62 0.78
CA ASP A 429 2.66 2.80 -0.42
C ASP A 429 4.07 2.80 -1.01
N ARG A 430 4.79 3.93 -0.99
CA ARG A 430 6.19 4.00 -1.46
C ARG A 430 7.12 3.09 -0.64
N ILE A 431 6.98 3.12 0.68
CA ILE A 431 7.78 2.31 1.59
C ILE A 431 7.39 0.83 1.46
N GLN A 432 6.10 0.53 1.39
CA GLN A 432 5.61 -0.84 1.20
C GLN A 432 6.09 -1.43 -0.12
N ALA A 433 5.97 -0.68 -1.22
CA ALA A 433 6.47 -1.06 -2.53
C ALA A 433 7.96 -1.38 -2.51
N THR A 434 8.75 -0.54 -1.83
CA THR A 434 10.18 -0.74 -1.65
C THR A 434 10.47 -2.05 -0.91
N ARG A 435 9.82 -2.28 0.23
CA ARG A 435 10.07 -3.49 1.05
C ARG A 435 9.68 -4.78 0.33
N LEU A 436 8.54 -4.79 -0.37
CA LEU A 436 8.11 -5.96 -1.14
C LEU A 436 9.03 -6.22 -2.34
N ALA A 437 9.43 -5.17 -3.07
CA ALA A 437 10.31 -5.31 -4.23
C ALA A 437 11.71 -5.81 -3.85
N VAL A 438 12.27 -5.38 -2.71
CA VAL A 438 13.55 -5.92 -2.19
C VAL A 438 13.48 -7.43 -2.05
N ARG A 439 12.46 -7.93 -1.34
CA ARG A 439 12.30 -9.38 -1.12
C ARG A 439 11.99 -10.14 -2.42
N CYS A 440 11.32 -9.51 -3.38
CA CYS A 440 11.10 -10.13 -4.69
C CYS A 440 12.40 -10.29 -5.49
N VAL A 441 13.26 -9.26 -5.49
CA VAL A 441 14.57 -9.34 -6.16
C VAL A 441 15.44 -10.40 -5.49
N GLU A 442 15.48 -10.43 -4.15
CA GLU A 442 16.20 -11.47 -3.42
C GLU A 442 15.71 -12.88 -3.77
N PHE A 443 14.39 -13.10 -3.82
CA PHE A 443 13.82 -14.37 -4.27
C PHE A 443 14.27 -14.74 -5.69
N LEU A 444 14.20 -13.81 -6.63
CA LEU A 444 14.59 -14.06 -8.03
C LEU A 444 16.09 -14.35 -8.16
N VAL A 445 16.95 -13.70 -7.37
CA VAL A 445 18.39 -13.95 -7.38
C VAL A 445 18.72 -15.30 -6.74
N GLU A 446 18.07 -15.66 -5.64
CA GLU A 446 18.28 -16.93 -4.93
C GLU A 446 17.85 -18.15 -5.77
N ASN A 447 16.83 -17.98 -6.60
CA ASN A 447 16.21 -19.05 -7.39
C ASN A 447 16.55 -18.98 -8.90
N GLY A 448 17.15 -17.89 -9.37
CA GLY A 448 17.50 -17.69 -10.78
C GLY A 448 18.53 -18.70 -11.26
N GLY A 449 18.32 -19.22 -12.47
CA GLY A 449 19.24 -20.20 -13.09
C GLY A 449 19.18 -21.60 -12.49
N ARG A 450 18.20 -21.91 -11.64
CA ARG A 450 17.86 -23.29 -11.23
C ARG A 450 16.81 -23.85 -12.19
N ASP A 451 16.92 -25.12 -12.55
CA ASP A 451 15.91 -25.84 -13.36
C ASP A 451 14.68 -26.26 -12.52
N GLU A 452 14.26 -25.39 -11.59
CA GLU A 452 13.08 -25.59 -10.75
C GLU A 452 12.11 -24.43 -10.92
N ALA A 453 10.90 -24.74 -11.38
CA ALA A 453 9.84 -23.76 -11.50
C ALA A 453 9.31 -23.37 -10.11
N ASN A 454 9.76 -22.22 -9.61
CA ASN A 454 9.26 -21.64 -8.37
C ASN A 454 8.29 -20.50 -8.69
N GLY A 455 7.00 -20.84 -8.75
CA GLY A 455 5.91 -19.89 -8.85
C GLY A 455 5.48 -19.41 -7.47
N THR A 456 5.65 -18.12 -7.20
CA THR A 456 5.46 -17.54 -5.87
C THR A 456 4.66 -16.25 -5.95
N PHE A 457 4.03 -15.86 -4.85
CA PHE A 457 3.56 -14.50 -4.65
C PHE A 457 3.92 -14.03 -3.24
N ILE A 458 4.10 -12.72 -3.08
CA ILE A 458 4.49 -12.10 -1.82
C ILE A 458 3.33 -11.31 -1.22
N GLY A 459 3.26 -11.26 0.10
CA GLY A 459 2.34 -10.36 0.79
C GLY A 459 2.55 -10.32 2.29
N TYR A 460 1.78 -9.49 2.96
CA TYR A 460 1.70 -9.52 4.42
C TYR A 460 0.58 -10.45 4.86
N LYS A 461 0.89 -11.44 5.69
CA LYS A 461 -0.09 -12.29 6.36
C LYS A 461 0.24 -12.36 7.84
N ASN A 462 -0.75 -12.10 8.69
CA ASN A 462 -0.59 -11.98 10.13
C ASN A 462 0.53 -10.99 10.50
N GLY A 463 0.58 -9.86 9.79
CA GLY A 463 1.58 -8.83 10.06
C GLY A 463 2.99 -9.08 9.52
N LYS A 464 3.26 -10.30 9.05
CA LYS A 464 4.58 -10.74 8.59
C LYS A 464 4.61 -10.85 7.09
N MET A 465 5.74 -10.48 6.50
CA MET A 465 5.97 -10.68 5.07
C MET A 465 6.22 -12.16 4.80
N GLN A 466 5.47 -12.74 3.87
CA GLN A 466 5.53 -14.16 3.54
C GLN A 466 5.59 -14.35 2.02
N LEU A 467 6.31 -15.39 1.60
CA LEU A 467 6.29 -15.93 0.24
C LEU A 467 5.37 -17.15 0.24
N LEU A 468 4.42 -17.19 -0.69
CA LEU A 468 3.40 -18.22 -0.81
C LEU A 468 3.46 -18.86 -2.20
N ASN A 469 3.16 -20.15 -2.31
CA ASN A 469 3.21 -20.86 -3.58
C ASN A 469 2.02 -20.44 -4.45
N ILE A 470 2.27 -20.11 -5.73
CA ILE A 470 1.23 -19.70 -6.67
C ILE A 470 0.14 -20.76 -6.88
N GLU A 471 0.43 -22.05 -6.67
CA GLU A 471 -0.56 -23.15 -6.65
C GLU A 471 -1.66 -22.94 -5.60
N ASP A 472 -1.39 -22.13 -4.58
CA ASP A 472 -2.35 -21.81 -3.53
C ASP A 472 -3.37 -20.73 -3.95
N VAL A 473 -3.13 -20.02 -5.05
CA VAL A 473 -3.99 -18.92 -5.48
C VAL A 473 -5.45 -19.36 -5.67
N PRO A 474 -5.76 -20.46 -6.39
CA PRO A 474 -7.15 -20.89 -6.59
C PRO A 474 -7.88 -21.23 -5.28
N ARG A 475 -7.19 -21.82 -4.29
CA ARG A 475 -7.79 -22.16 -2.98
C ARG A 475 -7.99 -20.92 -2.10
N MET A 476 -7.16 -19.90 -2.24
CA MET A 476 -7.24 -18.67 -1.44
C MET A 476 -8.24 -17.64 -1.99
N MET A 477 -8.66 -17.79 -3.24
CA MET A 477 -9.53 -16.83 -3.93
C MET A 477 -10.95 -17.35 -4.08
N ASP A 478 -11.89 -16.42 -3.94
CA ASP A 478 -13.22 -16.55 -4.51
C ASP A 478 -13.16 -16.04 -5.95
N ALA A 479 -13.12 -16.98 -6.90
CA ALA A 479 -12.96 -16.65 -8.32
C ALA A 479 -14.18 -15.93 -8.91
N ALA A 480 -15.39 -16.19 -8.38
CA ALA A 480 -16.61 -15.58 -8.88
C ALA A 480 -16.63 -14.07 -8.59
N HIS A 481 -16.11 -13.69 -7.43
CA HIS A 481 -16.06 -12.30 -6.97
C HIS A 481 -14.66 -11.67 -7.10
N ALA A 482 -13.65 -12.40 -7.58
CA ALA A 482 -12.27 -11.92 -7.72
C ALA A 482 -11.73 -11.23 -6.44
N ARG A 483 -11.98 -11.84 -5.28
CA ARG A 483 -11.50 -11.39 -3.96
C ARG A 483 -10.97 -12.55 -3.12
N PRO A 484 -10.14 -12.30 -2.10
CA PRO A 484 -9.68 -13.35 -1.19
C PRO A 484 -10.84 -13.92 -0.38
N ARG A 485 -10.79 -15.21 -0.07
CA ARG A 485 -11.77 -15.86 0.82
C ARG A 485 -11.64 -15.35 2.26
N GLU A 486 -10.41 -15.12 2.71
CA GLU A 486 -10.09 -14.58 4.02
C GLU A 486 -9.88 -13.07 3.91
N GLN A 487 -10.76 -12.29 4.54
CA GLN A 487 -10.78 -10.82 4.45
C GLN A 487 -10.65 -10.23 5.86
N TRP A 488 -9.40 -10.01 6.30
CA TRP A 488 -9.06 -9.61 7.68
C TRP A 488 -9.84 -8.38 8.19
N TRP A 489 -10.15 -7.45 7.28
CA TRP A 489 -10.79 -6.19 7.57
C TRP A 489 -12.28 -6.34 7.87
N MET A 490 -12.93 -7.45 7.49
CA MET A 490 -14.34 -7.70 7.84
C MET A 490 -14.57 -7.76 9.35
N ALA A 491 -13.56 -8.19 10.12
CA ALA A 491 -13.60 -8.16 11.59
C ALA A 491 -13.72 -6.73 12.16
N LEU A 492 -13.34 -5.71 11.39
CA LEU A 492 -13.51 -4.31 11.78
C LEU A 492 -14.94 -3.80 11.58
N GLY A 493 -15.80 -4.55 10.89
CA GLY A 493 -17.21 -4.20 10.69
C GLY A 493 -17.96 -4.05 12.01
N ASP A 494 -17.63 -4.86 13.01
CA ASP A 494 -18.25 -4.78 14.34
C ASP A 494 -17.82 -3.51 15.09
N VAL A 495 -16.56 -3.10 14.94
CA VAL A 495 -16.06 -1.84 15.50
C VAL A 495 -16.78 -0.66 14.85
N ALA A 496 -16.90 -0.65 13.52
CA ALA A 496 -17.62 0.39 12.79
C ALA A 496 -19.09 0.47 13.22
N ARG A 497 -19.77 -0.68 13.36
CA ARG A 497 -21.16 -0.74 13.84
C ARG A 497 -21.29 -0.25 15.29
N ALA A 498 -20.39 -0.66 16.19
CA ALA A 498 -20.42 -0.26 17.59
C ALA A 498 -20.30 1.26 17.77
N LEU A 499 -19.49 1.93 16.93
CA LEU A 499 -19.32 3.38 16.98
C LEU A 499 -20.54 4.17 16.46
N ASN A 500 -21.41 3.54 15.67
CA ASN A 500 -22.56 4.17 15.04
C ASN A 500 -23.91 3.78 15.65
N ARG A 501 -23.94 2.78 16.53
CA ARG A 501 -25.19 2.35 17.16
C ARG A 501 -25.77 3.48 18.02
N PRO A 502 -27.07 3.78 17.89
CA PRO A 502 -27.72 4.64 18.87
C PRO A 502 -27.63 3.99 20.26
N PRO A 503 -27.57 4.80 21.33
CA PRO A 503 -27.72 4.25 22.67
C PRO A 503 -29.01 3.43 22.70
N GLU A 504 -28.94 2.22 23.29
CA GLU A 504 -30.13 1.41 23.51
C GLU A 504 -31.19 2.31 24.14
N ARG A 505 -32.41 2.25 23.61
CA ARG A 505 -33.54 2.97 24.21
C ARG A 505 -33.70 2.39 25.62
N GLY A 506 -33.13 3.07 26.61
CA GLY A 506 -33.50 2.84 27.99
C GLY A 506 -35.00 3.11 28.07
N GLU A 507 -35.76 2.05 28.30
CA GLU A 507 -37.13 2.16 28.82
C GLU A 507 -37.10 2.79 30.21
#